data_AF-A0A2V3HX49-F1
#
_entry.id   AF-A0A2V3HX49-F1
#
_cell.length_a   1.000
_cell.length_b   1.000
_cell.length_c   1.000
_cell.angle_alpha   90.00
_cell.angle_beta   90.00
_cell.angle_gamma   90.00
#
_symmetry.space_group_name_H-M   'P 1'
#
loop_
_entity.id
_entity.type
_entity.pdbx_description
1 polymer ?
#
loop_
_entity_poly.entity_id
_entity_poly.type
_entity_poly.pdbx_seq_one_letter_code
_entity_poly.pdbx_strand_id
1 'polypeptide(L)'
;MVQVNTVRLNRAEVEAYLRSRRFKRGATMAAFYSVLFLLVATLLGAYVNPGQVQLSAYDDDWDDLSAFRDDLRSMGIETRSLVSSPLLLNEIENPENTVFIIAGVEKDTISLPRFTGDANIIQFTESDGYTSSEVEAVAAFVAKGGTIIVMDDFGYSGGVANA
;
A
#
# COMPACT_ATOMS: atom_id res chain seq x y z
N MET A 1 1.94 -22.46 -63.01
CA MET A 1 1.14 -21.28 -62.63
C MET A 1 0.04 -21.78 -61.70
N VAL A 2 0.15 -21.57 -60.38
CA VAL A 2 -0.81 -22.09 -59.40
C VAL A 2 -1.86 -21.01 -59.17
N GLN A 3 -3.12 -21.29 -59.54
CA GLN A 3 -4.24 -20.41 -59.21
C GLN A 3 -4.53 -20.50 -57.71
N VAL A 4 -4.23 -19.41 -56.99
CA VAL A 4 -4.67 -19.25 -55.59
C VAL A 4 -6.14 -18.89 -55.62
N ASN A 5 -6.98 -19.83 -55.19
CA ASN A 5 -8.42 -19.64 -55.13
C ASN A 5 -8.77 -18.78 -53.90
N THR A 6 -8.89 -17.46 -54.08
CA THR A 6 -9.35 -16.57 -53.00
C THR A 6 -10.85 -16.72 -52.84
N VAL A 7 -11.29 -17.41 -51.78
CA VAL A 7 -12.69 -17.48 -51.38
C VAL A 7 -13.16 -16.07 -51.02
N ARG A 8 -13.98 -15.45 -51.88
CA ARG A 8 -14.66 -14.20 -51.58
C ARG A 8 -15.96 -14.51 -50.83
N LEU A 9 -15.96 -14.30 -49.52
CA LEU A 9 -17.17 -14.38 -48.69
C LEU A 9 -18.20 -13.36 -49.19
N ASN A 10 -19.41 -13.83 -49.51
CA ASN A 10 -20.51 -12.96 -49.93
C ASN A 10 -21.09 -12.23 -48.71
N ARG A 11 -21.51 -10.96 -48.86
CA ARG A 11 -22.13 -10.18 -47.78
C ARG A 11 -23.28 -10.90 -47.09
N ALA A 12 -24.11 -11.61 -47.87
CA ALA A 12 -25.25 -12.36 -47.33
C ALA A 12 -24.82 -13.53 -46.42
N GLU A 13 -23.69 -14.18 -46.71
CA GLU A 13 -23.15 -15.29 -45.89
C GLU A 13 -22.56 -14.75 -44.58
N VAL A 14 -21.91 -13.59 -44.64
CA VAL A 14 -21.42 -12.87 -43.46
C VAL A 14 -22.60 -12.47 -42.57
N GLU A 15 -23.67 -11.91 -43.14
CA GLU A 15 -24.86 -11.52 -42.39
C GLU A 15 -25.57 -12.72 -41.73
N ALA A 16 -25.67 -13.85 -42.44
CA ALA A 16 -26.24 -15.08 -41.90
C ALA A 16 -25.40 -15.63 -40.74
N TYR A 17 -24.07 -15.58 -40.86
CA TYR A 17 -23.15 -15.98 -39.80
C TYR A 17 -23.27 -15.09 -38.55
N LEU A 18 -23.29 -13.76 -38.74
CA LEU A 18 -23.46 -12.78 -37.65
C LEU A 18 -24.80 -12.93 -36.91
N ARG A 19 -25.86 -13.36 -37.61
CA ARG A 19 -27.18 -13.58 -36.98
C ARG A 19 -27.28 -14.94 -36.25
N SER A 20 -26.32 -15.84 -36.43
CA SER A 20 -26.35 -17.18 -35.84
C SER A 20 -26.30 -17.16 -34.30
N ARG A 21 -26.96 -18.12 -33.65
CA ARG A 21 -26.91 -18.28 -32.17
C ARG A 21 -25.48 -18.52 -31.67
N ARG A 22 -24.64 -19.20 -32.44
CA ARG A 22 -23.24 -19.48 -32.08
C ARG A 22 -22.41 -18.21 -32.06
N PHE A 23 -22.54 -17.37 -33.09
CA PHE A 23 -21.85 -16.08 -33.14
C PHE A 23 -22.32 -15.16 -32.01
N LYS A 24 -23.63 -15.03 -31.79
CA LYS A 24 -24.18 -14.21 -30.69
C LYS A 24 -23.64 -14.65 -29.33
N ARG A 25 -23.61 -15.95 -29.03
CA ARG A 25 -23.04 -16.47 -27.77
C ARG A 25 -21.55 -16.16 -27.64
N GLY A 26 -20.77 -16.34 -28.70
CA GLY A 26 -19.35 -16.02 -28.72
C GLY A 26 -19.09 -14.52 -28.51
N ALA A 27 -19.86 -13.66 -29.17
CA ALA A 27 -19.79 -12.22 -29.02
C ALA A 27 -20.17 -11.77 -27.60
N THR A 28 -21.20 -12.36 -27.00
CA THR A 28 -21.59 -12.07 -25.60
C THR A 28 -20.50 -12.50 -24.61
N MET A 29 -19.91 -13.68 -24.79
CA MET A 29 -18.79 -14.14 -23.94
C MET A 29 -17.57 -13.23 -24.09
N ALA A 30 -17.22 -12.85 -25.32
CA ALA A 30 -16.12 -11.92 -25.56
C ALA A 30 -16.38 -10.57 -24.89
N ALA A 31 -17.57 -9.98 -25.05
CA ALA A 31 -17.95 -8.74 -24.38
C ALA A 31 -17.88 -8.85 -22.85
N PHE A 32 -18.37 -9.95 -22.28
CA PHE A 32 -18.30 -10.20 -20.84
C PHE A 32 -16.85 -10.23 -20.34
N TYR A 33 -15.98 -11.02 -20.99
CA TYR A 33 -14.58 -11.11 -20.59
C TYR A 33 -13.81 -9.82 -20.84
N SER A 34 -14.14 -9.04 -21.88
CA SER A 34 -13.55 -7.72 -22.10
C SER A 34 -13.90 -6.74 -21.00
N VAL A 35 -15.17 -6.71 -20.56
CA VAL A 35 -15.60 -5.86 -19.44
C VAL A 35 -14.97 -6.32 -18.14
N LEU A 36 -14.91 -7.63 -17.89
CA LEU A 36 -14.23 -8.19 -16.71
C LEU A 36 -12.73 -7.83 -16.70
N PHE A 37 -12.05 -7.96 -17.84
CA PHE A 37 -10.65 -7.57 -17.99
C PHE A 37 -10.47 -6.08 -17.75
N LEU A 38 -11.30 -5.22 -18.33
CA LEU A 38 -11.25 -3.78 -18.07
C LEU A 38 -11.44 -3.47 -16.59
N LEU A 39 -12.41 -4.10 -15.93
CA LEU A 39 -12.66 -3.91 -14.51
C LEU A 39 -11.45 -4.32 -13.67
N VAL A 40 -10.87 -5.49 -13.93
CA VAL A 40 -9.64 -5.95 -13.26
C VAL A 40 -8.47 -5.04 -13.55
N ALA A 41 -8.29 -4.60 -14.79
CA ALA A 41 -7.22 -3.68 -15.19
C ALA A 41 -7.37 -2.31 -14.51
N THR A 42 -8.60 -1.80 -14.38
CA THR A 42 -8.86 -0.53 -13.67
C THR A 42 -8.60 -0.65 -12.18
N LEU A 43 -8.93 -1.80 -11.56
CA LEU A 43 -8.57 -2.05 -10.17
C LEU A 43 -7.05 -2.15 -10.03
N LEU A 44 -6.36 -2.93 -10.86
CA LEU A 44 -4.90 -3.01 -10.81
C LEU A 44 -4.25 -1.65 -11.04
N GLY A 45 -4.71 -0.84 -11.99
CA GLY A 45 -4.16 0.49 -12.24
C GLY A 45 -4.40 1.51 -11.12
N ALA A 46 -5.49 1.37 -10.36
CA ALA A 46 -5.77 2.22 -9.21
C ALA A 46 -5.00 1.82 -7.94
N TYR A 47 -4.63 0.54 -7.83
CA TYR A 47 -3.95 -0.01 -6.64
C TYR A 47 -2.45 -0.27 -6.84
N VAL A 48 -1.96 -0.32 -8.08
CA VAL A 48 -0.53 -0.31 -8.39
C VAL A 48 -0.08 1.15 -8.40
N ASN A 49 0.16 1.68 -7.21
CA ASN A 49 1.03 2.84 -7.09
C ASN A 49 2.46 2.31 -7.24
N PRO A 50 3.26 2.75 -8.23
CA PRO A 50 4.69 2.51 -8.20
C PRO A 50 5.24 3.30 -7.01
N GLY A 51 5.12 2.71 -5.81
CA GLY A 51 5.71 3.23 -4.60
C GLY A 51 7.17 3.51 -4.88
N GLN A 52 7.63 4.71 -4.53
CA GLN A 52 9.05 4.99 -4.53
C GLN A 52 9.72 3.94 -3.62
N VAL A 53 10.87 3.45 -4.07
CA VAL A 53 11.62 2.40 -3.41
C VAL A 53 11.78 2.77 -1.94
N GLN A 54 11.47 1.86 -1.03
CA GLN A 54 11.55 2.14 0.40
C GLN A 54 12.97 2.61 0.73
N LEU A 55 13.08 3.82 1.28
CA LEU A 55 14.37 4.40 1.65
C LEU A 55 14.69 3.98 3.08
N SER A 56 15.92 3.49 3.28
CA SER A 56 16.39 3.21 4.63
C SER A 56 16.55 4.55 5.35
N ALA A 57 16.13 4.65 6.61
CA ALA A 57 16.48 5.81 7.43
C ALA A 57 18.00 5.91 7.73
N TYR A 58 18.78 4.88 7.36
CA TYR A 58 20.22 4.83 7.51
C TYR A 58 20.87 4.36 6.22
N ASP A 59 21.41 5.28 5.43
CA ASP A 59 22.30 5.01 4.31
C ASP A 59 23.37 6.11 4.20
N ASP A 60 23.72 6.54 2.99
CA ASP A 60 24.70 7.60 2.69
C ASP A 60 24.10 8.77 1.90
N ASP A 61 22.77 8.87 1.82
CA ASP A 61 22.06 9.95 1.17
C ASP A 61 21.82 11.15 2.11
N TRP A 62 21.43 12.29 1.52
CA TRP A 62 21.27 13.55 2.28
C TRP A 62 20.10 13.51 3.29
N ASP A 63 19.12 12.65 3.07
CA ASP A 63 17.92 12.49 3.90
C ASP A 63 18.05 11.41 4.99
N ASP A 64 19.26 10.88 5.21
CA ASP A 64 19.52 9.87 6.25
C ASP A 64 19.59 10.43 7.68
N LEU A 65 19.45 9.53 8.67
CA LEU A 65 19.68 9.79 10.10
C LEU A 65 21.00 9.20 10.63
N SER A 66 21.92 8.80 9.76
CA SER A 66 23.20 8.18 10.12
C SER A 66 24.04 9.14 10.97
N ALA A 67 24.20 10.39 10.54
CA ALA A 67 24.97 11.41 11.28
C ALA A 67 24.34 11.72 12.66
N PHE A 68 23.01 11.90 12.70
CA PHE A 68 22.29 12.13 13.95
C PHE A 68 22.43 10.96 14.94
N ARG A 69 22.34 9.72 14.46
CA ARG A 69 22.55 8.52 15.27
C ARG A 69 23.96 8.46 15.85
N ASP A 70 24.96 8.80 15.04
CA ASP A 70 26.36 8.75 15.45
C ASP A 70 26.68 9.84 16.50
N ASP A 71 26.08 11.02 16.38
CA ASP A 71 26.14 12.06 17.43
C ASP A 71 25.52 11.56 18.74
N LEU A 72 24.33 10.93 18.72
CA LEU A 72 23.71 10.33 19.91
C LEU A 72 24.62 9.27 20.55
N ARG A 73 25.23 8.40 19.73
CA ARG A 73 26.17 7.38 20.22
C ARG A 73 27.41 8.00 20.83
N SER A 74 27.92 9.09 20.27
CA SER A 74 29.07 9.83 20.82
C SER A 74 28.77 10.43 22.21
N MET A 75 27.50 10.75 22.48
CA MET A 75 27.02 11.21 23.79
C MET A 75 26.74 10.04 24.77
N GLY A 76 26.94 8.79 24.36
CA GLY A 76 26.69 7.61 25.18
C GLY A 76 25.22 7.17 25.22
N ILE A 77 24.38 7.67 24.32
CA ILE A 77 22.98 7.26 24.20
C ILE A 77 22.90 6.00 23.33
N GLU A 78 22.22 4.98 23.85
CA GLU A 78 21.97 3.75 23.08
C GLU A 78 20.94 4.01 21.98
N THR A 79 21.30 3.67 20.74
CA THR A 79 20.40 3.80 19.59
C THR A 79 20.13 2.44 18.96
N ARG A 80 18.84 2.12 18.78
CA ARG A 80 18.35 0.90 18.14
C ARG A 80 17.49 1.28 16.94
N SER A 81 17.56 0.48 15.88
CA SER A 81 16.67 0.61 14.72
C SER A 81 15.52 -0.38 14.87
N LEU A 82 14.29 0.10 14.70
CA LEU A 82 13.08 -0.71 14.61
C LEU A 82 12.71 -0.82 13.13
N VAL A 83 12.93 -2.00 12.53
CA VAL A 83 12.90 -2.20 11.06
C VAL A 83 11.54 -2.69 10.54
N SER A 84 10.48 -2.76 11.36
CA SER A 84 9.30 -3.52 10.93
C SER A 84 7.93 -2.94 11.26
N SER A 85 7.71 -2.45 12.48
CA SER A 85 6.41 -1.90 12.87
C SER A 85 6.47 -1.31 14.29
N PRO A 86 5.73 -0.22 14.57
CA PRO A 86 5.54 0.31 15.93
C PRO A 86 4.91 -0.69 16.91
N LEU A 87 4.36 -1.82 16.45
CA LEU A 87 3.80 -2.86 17.33
C LEU A 87 4.83 -3.39 18.35
N LEU A 88 6.12 -3.35 18.02
CA LEU A 88 7.21 -3.78 18.91
C LEU A 88 7.46 -2.82 20.08
N LEU A 89 6.88 -1.61 20.07
CA LEU A 89 7.01 -0.67 21.19
C LEU A 89 6.43 -1.25 22.49
N ASN A 90 5.53 -2.22 22.40
CA ASN A 90 5.00 -2.93 23.56
C ASN A 90 6.02 -3.85 24.23
N GLU A 91 7.11 -4.19 23.56
CA GLU A 91 8.18 -5.05 24.09
C GLU A 91 9.29 -4.25 24.79
N ILE A 92 9.24 -2.91 24.73
CA ILE A 92 10.21 -2.05 25.42
C ILE A 92 9.95 -2.08 26.92
N GLU A 93 10.94 -2.52 27.70
CA GLU A 93 10.84 -2.72 29.15
C GLU A 93 10.66 -1.42 29.94
N ASN A 94 11.42 -0.37 29.59
CA ASN A 94 11.46 0.92 30.30
C ASN A 94 11.11 2.06 29.33
N PRO A 95 9.83 2.17 28.91
CA PRO A 95 9.39 3.18 27.96
C PRO A 95 9.69 4.61 28.46
N GLU A 96 9.57 4.88 29.76
CA GLU A 96 9.83 6.18 30.37
C GLU A 96 11.28 6.68 30.25
N ASN A 97 12.22 5.77 29.97
CA ASN A 97 13.62 6.09 29.70
C ASN A 97 13.97 5.97 28.21
N THR A 98 12.95 5.86 27.35
CA THR A 98 13.10 5.61 25.91
C THR A 98 12.47 6.75 25.12
N VAL A 99 13.19 7.20 24.09
CA VAL A 99 12.66 8.11 23.07
C VAL A 99 12.46 7.33 21.79
N PHE A 100 11.24 7.31 21.27
CA PHE A 100 10.92 6.76 19.96
C PHE A 100 10.87 7.89 18.92
N ILE A 101 11.64 7.73 17.84
CA ILE A 101 11.77 8.73 16.79
C ILE A 101 11.15 8.19 15.51
N ILE A 102 10.17 8.92 14.98
CA ILE A 102 9.54 8.66 13.69
C ILE A 102 10.12 9.68 12.70
N ALA A 103 10.85 9.20 11.70
CA ALA A 103 11.61 10.02 10.76
C ALA A 103 11.08 9.85 9.33
N GLY A 104 9.84 10.29 9.14
CA GLY A 104 9.04 9.97 7.96
C GLY A 104 8.15 8.75 8.21
N VAL A 105 7.00 8.77 7.57
CA VAL A 105 6.07 7.64 7.50
C VAL A 105 5.78 7.41 6.03
N GLU A 106 6.14 6.23 5.52
CA GLU A 106 5.81 5.90 4.15
C GLU A 106 4.31 5.73 4.01
N LYS A 107 3.75 6.24 2.92
CA LYS A 107 2.37 5.92 2.57
C LYS A 107 2.30 4.43 2.25
N ASP A 108 1.58 3.68 3.08
CA ASP A 108 1.22 2.30 2.78
C ASP A 108 0.62 2.23 1.37
N THR A 109 1.31 1.50 0.49
CA THR A 109 0.97 1.42 -0.93
C THR A 109 -0.32 0.60 -1.15
N ILE A 110 -0.79 -0.14 -0.14
CA ILE A 110 -1.95 -1.02 -0.24
C ILE A 110 -2.87 -0.86 1.00
N SER A 111 -3.96 -0.13 0.85
CA SER A 111 -5.08 -0.16 1.79
C SER A 111 -5.98 -1.37 1.50
N LEU A 112 -5.72 -2.48 2.18
CA LEU A 112 -6.59 -3.65 2.12
C LEU A 112 -7.81 -3.45 3.03
N PRO A 113 -9.04 -3.79 2.58
CA PRO A 113 -10.20 -3.82 3.46
C PRO A 113 -9.99 -4.83 4.58
N ARG A 114 -10.19 -4.43 5.84
CA ARG A 114 -10.04 -5.31 7.01
C ARG A 114 -11.36 -5.39 7.79
N PHE A 115 -11.59 -6.57 8.39
CA PHE A 115 -12.67 -6.77 9.33
C PHE A 115 -12.23 -6.26 10.69
N THR A 116 -12.75 -5.10 11.10
CA THR A 116 -12.52 -4.59 12.45
C THR A 116 -13.65 -5.17 13.32
N GLY A 117 -13.30 -5.84 14.41
CA GLY A 117 -14.28 -6.59 15.23
C GLY A 117 -15.28 -5.71 16.00
N ASP A 118 -15.35 -4.42 15.68
CA ASP A 118 -16.08 -3.37 16.40
C ASP A 118 -17.27 -2.84 15.57
N ALA A 119 -17.59 -1.54 15.68
CA ALA A 119 -18.79 -0.91 15.14
C ALA A 119 -18.94 -0.97 13.61
N ASN A 120 -17.84 -1.18 12.86
CA ASN A 120 -17.84 -1.32 11.41
C ASN A 120 -17.34 -2.71 11.01
N ILE A 121 -18.19 -3.51 10.36
CA ILE A 121 -17.84 -4.88 9.96
C ILE A 121 -16.71 -4.90 8.93
N ILE A 122 -16.62 -3.89 8.07
CA ILE A 122 -15.57 -3.75 7.05
C ILE A 122 -15.11 -2.30 7.03
N GLN A 123 -13.82 -2.08 7.28
CA GLN A 123 -13.20 -0.78 7.12
C GLN A 123 -12.44 -0.74 5.79
N PHE A 124 -12.91 0.14 4.89
CA PHE A 124 -12.35 0.29 3.54
C PHE A 124 -11.22 1.31 3.45
N THR A 125 -11.07 2.16 4.47
CA THR A 125 -10.09 3.25 4.50
C THR A 125 -9.47 3.36 5.90
N GLU A 126 -8.15 3.23 5.97
CA GLU A 126 -7.35 3.57 7.15
C GLU A 126 -6.74 4.96 6.98
N SER A 127 -6.22 5.51 8.08
CA SER A 127 -5.32 6.67 8.02
C SER A 127 -4.15 6.31 7.11
N ASP A 128 -3.76 7.22 6.20
CA ASP A 128 -2.49 7.04 5.48
C ASP A 128 -1.35 6.93 6.53
N GLY A 129 -0.34 6.11 6.23
CA GLY A 129 0.87 5.94 7.04
C GLY A 129 0.82 4.76 8.02
N TYR A 130 0.11 4.89 9.14
CA TYR A 130 0.04 3.84 10.18
C TYR A 130 -1.34 3.20 10.28
N THR A 131 -1.36 1.88 10.47
CA THR A 131 -2.58 1.14 10.79
C THR A 131 -3.11 1.51 12.17
N SER A 132 -4.41 1.28 12.44
CA SER A 132 -5.00 1.58 13.75
C SER A 132 -4.30 0.87 14.92
N SER A 133 -3.85 -0.37 14.72
CA SER A 133 -3.11 -1.11 15.75
C SER A 133 -1.72 -0.54 16.02
N GLU A 134 -1.07 0.02 15.01
CA GLU A 134 0.23 0.68 15.17
C GLU A 134 0.08 2.02 15.91
N VAL A 135 -0.96 2.79 15.57
CA VAL A 135 -1.32 4.01 16.31
C VAL A 135 -1.58 3.68 17.78
N GLU A 136 -2.35 2.62 18.06
CA GLU A 136 -2.62 2.17 19.43
C GLU A 136 -1.33 1.75 20.17
N ALA A 137 -0.41 1.05 19.50
CA ALA A 137 0.87 0.68 20.10
C ALA A 137 1.73 1.91 20.45
N VAL A 138 1.76 2.93 19.58
CA VAL A 138 2.44 4.21 19.86
C VAL A 138 1.77 4.93 21.04
N ALA A 139 0.43 5.01 21.06
CA ALA A 139 -0.31 5.62 22.16
C ALA A 139 -0.05 4.90 23.50
N ALA A 140 -0.02 3.57 23.49
CA ALA A 140 0.28 2.77 24.66
C ALA A 140 1.72 2.99 25.16
N PHE A 141 2.68 3.15 24.25
CA PHE A 141 4.07 3.49 24.61
C PHE A 141 4.16 4.85 25.32
N VAL A 142 3.50 5.88 24.79
CA VAL A 142 3.42 7.21 25.43
C VAL A 142 2.71 7.16 26.77
N ALA A 143 1.60 6.41 26.87
CA ALA A 143 0.85 6.24 28.11
C ALA A 143 1.67 5.58 29.23
N LYS A 144 2.67 4.76 28.88
CA LYS A 144 3.63 4.17 29.83
C LYS A 144 4.77 5.12 30.22
N GLY A 145 4.77 6.36 29.73
CA GLY A 145 5.78 7.39 30.03
C GLY A 145 6.80 7.61 28.92
N GLY A 146 6.72 6.87 27.81
CA GLY A 146 7.62 7.02 26.68
C GLY A 146 7.49 8.38 26.00
N THR A 147 8.61 8.87 25.48
CA THR A 147 8.65 10.13 24.72
C THR A 147 8.68 9.83 23.23
N ILE A 148 7.86 10.52 22.45
CA ILE A 148 7.87 10.43 20.99
C ILE A 148 8.36 11.73 20.37
N ILE A 149 9.18 11.62 19.32
CA ILE A 149 9.52 12.72 18.42
C ILE A 149 9.04 12.31 17.03
N VAL A 150 8.17 13.13 16.44
CA VAL A 150 7.62 12.89 15.11
C VAL A 150 8.16 13.95 14.16
N MET A 151 8.86 13.48 13.13
CA MET A 151 9.33 14.27 12.01
C MET A 151 8.59 13.76 10.78
N ASP A 152 7.74 14.60 10.20
CA ASP A 152 6.88 14.25 9.08
C ASP A 152 6.84 15.43 8.10
N ASP A 153 7.07 15.14 6.83
CA ASP A 153 7.12 16.09 5.73
C ASP A 153 5.87 16.04 4.84
N PHE A 154 5.17 14.90 4.79
CA PHE A 154 4.01 14.66 3.92
C PHE A 154 2.66 14.50 4.65
N GLY A 155 2.66 14.52 5.99
CA GLY A 155 1.43 14.48 6.80
C GLY A 155 0.87 13.08 7.04
N TYR A 156 1.66 12.03 6.79
CA TYR A 156 1.29 10.63 6.99
C TYR A 156 1.39 10.16 8.45
N SER A 157 1.90 11.01 9.35
CA SER A 157 1.87 10.77 10.80
C SER A 157 0.58 11.24 11.48
N GLY A 158 -0.41 11.72 10.72
CA GLY A 158 -1.66 12.28 11.25
C GLY A 158 -2.43 11.35 12.18
N GLY A 159 -2.38 10.03 11.96
CA GLY A 159 -2.98 9.04 12.85
C GLY A 159 -2.38 9.05 14.26
N VAL A 160 -1.06 9.22 14.37
CA VAL A 160 -0.33 9.30 15.65
C VAL A 160 -0.58 10.66 16.33
N ALA A 161 -0.63 11.75 15.57
CA ALA A 161 -0.83 13.08 16.12
C ALA A 161 -2.22 13.29 16.76
N ASN A 162 -3.23 12.53 16.31
CA ASN A 162 -4.62 12.62 16.80
C ASN A 162 -4.97 11.55 17.85
N ALA A 163 -4.00 10.72 18.25
CA ALA A 163 -4.18 9.61 19.19
C ALA A 163 -4.27 10.07 20.65
#